data_AF-A0A2W5BWL9-F1
#
_entry.id   AF-A0A2W5BWL9-F1
#
_cell.length_a   1.000
_cell.length_b   1.000
_cell.length_c   1.000
_cell.angle_alpha   90.00
_cell.angle_beta   90.00
_cell.angle_gamma   90.00
#
_symmetry.space_group_name_H-M   'P 1'
#
loop_
_entity.id
_entity.type
_entity.pdbx_description
1 polymer ?
#
loop_
_entity_poly.entity_id
_entity_poly.type
_entity_poly.pdbx_seq_one_letter_code
_entity_poly.pdbx_strand_id
1 'polypeptide(L)' 'MQWQPEKMCSSAGDYDLLVERFKNGYQCEQKNDSWRWRVIHSGVVLSQGTSADIDSAQKMAESNVPQNQ' A
#
# COMPACT_ATOMS: atom_id res chain seq x y z
N MET A 1 19.99 -9.65 -10.12
CA MET A 1 18.59 -9.28 -10.44
C MET A 1 18.41 -7.82 -10.06
N GLN A 2 18.14 -6.95 -11.04
CA GLN A 2 17.76 -5.57 -10.75
C GLN A 2 16.35 -5.57 -10.18
N TRP A 3 16.23 -5.20 -8.91
CA TRP A 3 14.99 -5.14 -8.16
C TRP A 3 14.11 -4.02 -8.73
N GLN A 4 12.92 -4.35 -9.20
CA GLN A 4 11.91 -3.37 -9.65
C GLN A 4 10.87 -3.26 -8.54
N PRO A 5 10.50 -2.05 -8.08
CA PRO A 5 9.40 -1.91 -7.14
C PRO A 5 8.10 -2.32 -7.84
N GLU A 6 7.50 -3.43 -7.42
CA GLU A 6 6.11 -3.78 -7.76
C GLU A 6 5.21 -2.73 -7.09
N LYS A 7 4.87 -1.70 -7.87
CA LYS A 7 3.87 -0.69 -7.51
C LYS A 7 2.60 -1.04 -8.24
N MET A 8 1.55 -1.31 -7.48
CA MET A 8 0.20 -1.38 -8.02
C MET A 8 -0.48 -0.05 -7.71
N CYS A 9 -0.85 0.65 -8.78
CA CYS A 9 -1.69 1.83 -8.70
C CYS A 9 -3.08 1.45 -9.20
N SER A 10 -4.09 1.64 -8.36
CA SER A 10 -5.50 1.57 -8.76
C SER A 10 -6.23 2.82 -8.31
N SER A 11 -7.42 3.07 -8.83
CA SER A 11 -8.25 4.21 -8.43
C SER A 11 -9.63 3.74 -7.97
N ALA A 12 -10.17 4.44 -6.98
CA ALA A 12 -11.51 4.22 -6.45
C ALA A 12 -12.19 5.58 -6.29
N GLY A 13 -13.03 5.98 -7.26
CA GLY A 13 -13.57 7.35 -7.31
C GLY A 13 -12.45 8.39 -7.52
N ASP A 14 -12.42 9.42 -6.67
CA ASP A 14 -11.39 10.48 -6.69
C ASP A 14 -10.13 10.14 -5.86
N TYR A 15 -9.97 8.87 -5.48
CA TYR A 15 -8.88 8.41 -4.64
C TYR A 15 -7.92 7.52 -5.43
N ASP A 16 -6.63 7.82 -5.30
CA ASP A 16 -5.55 6.96 -5.78
C ASP A 16 -5.17 5.96 -4.67
N LEU A 17 -5.10 4.69 -5.04
CA LEU A 17 -4.66 3.60 -4.18
C LEU A 17 -3.28 3.17 -4.62
N LEU A 18 -2.34 3.17 -3.67
CA LEU A 18 -0.97 2.77 -3.92
C LEU A 18 -0.59 1.62 -3.00
N VAL A 19 -0.21 0.49 -3.59
CA VAL A 19 0.31 -0.69 -2.89
C VAL A 19 1.73 -0.96 -3.35
N GLU A 20 2.67 -1.04 -2.41
CA GLU A 20 4.08 -1.25 -2.67
C GLU A 20 4.69 -2.27 -1.71
N ARG A 21 5.56 -3.14 -2.21
CA ARG A 21 6.29 -4.08 -1.36
C ARG A 21 7.31 -3.33 -0.49
N PHE A 22 7.16 -3.47 0.81
CA PHE A 22 8.01 -2.89 1.84
C PHE A 22 8.96 -3.96 2.40
N LYS A 23 10.25 -3.83 2.08
CA LYS A 23 11.32 -4.60 2.70
C LYS A 23 12.06 -3.71 3.68
N ASN A 24 11.95 -3.99 4.97
CA ASN A 24 12.82 -3.39 5.98
C ASN A 24 14.25 -3.84 5.71
N GLY A 25 15.12 -2.90 5.33
CA GLY A 25 16.53 -3.15 5.03
C GLY A 25 17.42 -3.30 6.27
N TYR A 26 16.86 -3.56 7.45
CA TYR A 26 17.63 -3.78 8.67
C TYR A 26 18.05 -5.25 8.74
N GLN A 27 19.37 -5.45 8.74
CA GLN A 27 20.06 -6.75 8.62
C GLN A 27 19.72 -7.78 9.74
N CYS A 28 19.01 -7.35 10.79
CA CYS A 28 18.58 -8.18 11.93
C CYS A 28 17.07 -8.44 12.00
N GLU A 29 16.23 -7.80 11.18
CA GLU A 29 14.79 -8.04 11.21
C GLU A 29 14.40 -9.10 10.18
N GLN A 30 13.50 -10.00 10.58
CA GLN A 30 13.09 -11.15 9.78
C GLN A 30 12.69 -10.72 8.37
N LYS A 31 12.99 -11.58 7.38
CA LYS A 31 12.61 -11.48 5.96
C LYS A 31 11.08 -11.51 5.74
N ASN A 32 10.30 -10.87 6.59
CA ASN A 32 8.88 -10.75 6.37
C ASN A 32 8.70 -9.67 5.31
N ASP A 33 8.45 -10.13 4.10
CA ASP A 33 7.88 -9.29 3.07
C ASP A 33 6.61 -8.68 3.65
N SER A 34 6.56 -7.36 3.67
CA SER A 34 5.36 -6.63 4.04
C SER A 34 4.96 -5.76 2.86
N TRP A 35 3.70 -5.36 2.83
CA TRP A 35 3.12 -4.58 1.75
C TRP A 35 2.54 -3.32 2.35
N ARG A 36 3.10 -2.17 1.97
CA ARG A 36 2.61 -0.87 2.37
C ARG A 36 1.49 -0.46 1.43
N TRP A 37 0.38 -0.01 1.99
CA TRP A 37 -0.74 0.53 1.24
C TRP A 37 -1.02 1.98 1.64
N ARG A 38 -1.52 2.78 0.70
CA ARG A 38 -1.86 4.20 0.88
C ARG A 38 -3.13 4.55 0.09
N VAL A 39 -3.98 5.35 0.71
CA VAL A 39 -5.14 6.03 0.09
C VAL A 39 -4.78 7.50 -0.06
N ILE A 40 -4.82 8.00 -1.28
CA ILE A 40 -4.37 9.35 -1.63
C ILE A 40 -5.53 10.09 -2.30
N HIS A 41 -5.77 11.33 -1.89
CA HIS A 41 -6.77 12.20 -2.52
C HIS A 41 -6.11 13.54 -2.84
N SER A 42 -6.17 13.98 -4.10
CA SER A 42 -5.54 15.23 -4.56
C SER A 42 -4.07 15.37 -4.14
N GLY A 43 -3.32 14.26 -4.17
CA GLY A 43 -1.90 14.22 -3.76
C GLY A 43 -1.64 14.15 -2.24
N VAL A 44 -2.68 14.16 -1.40
CA VAL A 44 -2.57 14.04 0.06
C VAL A 44 -2.86 12.61 0.50
N VAL A 45 -1.97 12.02 1.33
CA VAL A 45 -2.22 10.70 1.93
C VAL A 45 -3.25 10.84 3.04
N LEU A 46 -4.41 10.22 2.86
CA LEU A 46 -5.51 10.22 3.85
C LEU A 46 -5.40 9.07 4.84
N SER A 47 -5.00 7.89 4.35
CA SER A 47 -4.83 6.69 5.18
C SER A 47 -3.67 5.85 4.64
N GLN A 48 -2.98 5.14 5.54
CA GLN A 48 -1.89 4.24 5.18
C GLN A 48 -1.68 3.16 6.22
N GLY A 49 -1.06 2.06 5.80
CA GLY A 49 -0.68 0.98 6.70
C GLY A 49 0.23 -0.04 6.03
N THR A 50 0.48 -1.13 6.75
CA THR A 50 1.26 -2.28 6.26
C THR A 50 0.48 -3.56 6.48
N SER A 51 0.51 -4.45 5.50
CA SER A 51 -0.08 -5.80 5.56
C SER A 51 0.99 -6.86 5.27
N ALA A 52 0.73 -8.10 5.67
CA ALA A 52 1.68 -9.20 5.46
C ALA A 52 1.77 -9.64 3.99
N ASP A 53 0.70 -9.43 3.21
CA ASP A 53 0.59 -9.86 1.82
C ASP A 53 -0.13 -8.80 0.97
N ILE A 54 -0.01 -8.97 -0.35
CA ILE A 54 -0.53 -8.02 -1.35
C ILE A 54 -2.05 -7.96 -1.36
N ASP A 55 -2.75 -9.10 -1.23
CA ASP A 55 -4.21 -9.17 -1.26
C ASP A 55 -4.82 -8.45 -0.06
N SER A 56 -4.21 -8.63 1.12
CA SER A 56 -4.56 -7.91 2.34
C SER A 56 -4.26 -6.42 2.21
N ALA A 57 -3.15 -6.03 1.59
CA ALA A 57 -2.82 -4.62 1.37
C ALA A 57 -3.82 -3.92 0.43
N GLN A 58 -4.24 -4.60 -0.65
CA GLN A 58 -5.26 -4.10 -1.58
C GLN A 58 -6.61 -3.93 -0.88
N LYS A 59 -7.08 -4.96 -0.19
CA LYS A 59 -8.34 -4.89 0.58
C LYS A 59 -8.32 -3.76 1.60
N MET A 60 -7.21 -3.57 2.31
CA MET A 60 -7.08 -2.49 3.28
C MET A 60 -7.10 -1.11 2.62
N ALA A 61 -6.43 -0.94 1.47
CA ALA A 61 -6.47 0.30 0.70
C ALA A 61 -7.91 0.64 0.28
N GLU A 62 -8.63 -0.33 -0.30
CA GLU A 62 -10.02 -0.17 -0.74
C GLU A 62 -10.98 0.11 0.43
N SER A 63 -10.83 -0.62 1.54
CA SER A 63 -11.68 -0.50 2.73
C SER A 63 -11.51 0.84 3.47
N ASN A 64 -10.38 1.51 3.25
CA ASN A 64 -10.05 2.79 3.89
C ASN A 64 -10.30 3.99 2.96
N VAL A 65 -10.88 3.77 1.78
CA VAL A 65 -11.44 4.86 0.97
C VAL A 65 -12.62 5.44 1.74
N PRO A 66 -12.62 6.75 2.06
CA PRO A 66 -13.77 7.39 2.67
C PRO A 66 -15.00 7.19 1.78
N GLN A 67 -15.99 6.45 2.26
CA GLN A 67 -17.30 6.41 1.62
C GLN A 67 -17.98 7.72 1.97
N ASN A 68 -18.21 8.57 0.97
CA ASN A 68 -18.99 9.80 1.15
C ASN A 68 -20.27 9.46 1.93
N GLN A 69 -20.44 10.06 3.10
CA GLN A 69 -21.75 10.10 3.78
C GLN A 69 -22.73 10.96 3.00
#